data_AF-A0A7Z0TL22-F1
#
_entry.id   AF-A0A7Z0TL22-F1
#
_cell.length_a   1.000
_cell.length_b   1.000
_cell.length_c   1.000
_cell.angle_alpha   90.00
_cell.angle_beta   90.00
_cell.angle_gamma   90.00
#
_symmetry.space_group_name_H-M   'P 1'
#
loop_
_entity.id
_entity.type
_entity.pdbx_description
1 polymer ?
#
loop_
_entity_poly.entity_id
_entity_poly.type
_entity_poly.pdbx_seq_one_letter_code
_entity_poly.pdbx_strand_id
1 'polypeptide(L)'
;RIDAGQGLTRLLPWASGEAARLEELAPERLEVPSGSRIRVDYADPERPVLAVKLQEMFGSAGSPSVAGVPVLVHLLSPAGRPVAVTADLASFWRDGYRGVRAELRGRYPRHPWPEDPATAVPTRHTNARLRREGG
;
A
#
# COMPACT_ATOMS: atom_id res chain seq x y z
N ARG A 1 -17.58 17.00 15.94
CA ARG A 1 -16.34 16.36 15.44
C ARG A 1 -16.08 16.97 14.07
N ILE A 2 -15.23 17.99 13.99
CA ILE A 2 -14.97 18.71 12.74
C ILE A 2 -14.04 17.85 11.89
N ASP A 3 -14.45 17.56 10.67
CA ASP A 3 -13.64 16.89 9.66
C ASP A 3 -12.57 17.87 9.16
N ALA A 4 -11.37 17.77 9.76
CA ALA A 4 -10.26 18.67 9.47
C ALA A 4 -9.78 18.60 8.01
N GLY A 5 -10.07 17.50 7.29
CA GLY A 5 -9.73 17.35 5.87
C GLY A 5 -10.56 18.27 4.96
N GLN A 6 -11.86 18.40 5.25
CA GLN A 6 -12.73 19.32 4.51
C GLN A 6 -12.45 20.80 4.83
N GLY A 7 -11.90 21.10 6.01
CA GLY A 7 -11.56 22.45 6.44
C GLY A 7 -10.32 23.02 5.76
N LEU A 8 -9.27 22.21 5.59
CA LEU A 8 -8.07 22.60 4.84
C LEU A 8 -8.42 22.86 3.36
N THR A 9 -9.38 22.07 2.84
CA THR A 9 -9.95 22.22 1.50
C THR A 9 -10.86 23.45 1.33
N ARG A 10 -10.85 24.41 2.26
CA ARG A 10 -11.47 25.73 2.06
C ARG A 10 -10.48 26.89 2.20
N LEU A 11 -9.25 26.62 2.65
CA LEU A 11 -8.21 27.64 2.86
C LEU A 11 -7.20 27.77 1.71
N LEU A 12 -7.20 26.85 0.73
CA LEU A 12 -6.41 27.03 -0.49
C LEU A 12 -7.16 27.96 -1.47
N PRO A 13 -6.51 28.83 -2.24
CA PRO A 13 -7.21 29.71 -3.18
C PRO A 13 -7.82 28.91 -4.36
N TRP A 14 -9.10 28.52 -4.29
CA TRP A 14 -9.77 27.56 -5.20
C TRP A 14 -10.08 28.07 -6.63
N ALA A 15 -9.15 28.74 -7.32
CA ALA A 15 -9.28 29.02 -8.75
C ALA A 15 -7.94 29.09 -9.54
N SER A 16 -6.80 28.79 -8.90
CA SER A 16 -5.46 29.06 -9.47
C SER A 16 -4.66 27.81 -9.92
N GLY A 17 -5.23 26.61 -9.86
CA GLY A 17 -4.51 25.36 -10.22
C GLY A 17 -3.62 24.80 -9.10
N GLU A 18 -3.51 25.47 -7.95
CA GLU A 18 -2.71 25.04 -6.81
C GLU A 18 -3.26 23.77 -6.12
N ALA A 19 -4.59 23.59 -6.09
CA ALA A 19 -5.21 22.37 -5.56
C ALA A 19 -4.90 21.13 -6.41
N ALA A 20 -4.83 21.27 -7.74
CA ALA A 20 -4.43 20.19 -8.63
C ALA A 20 -2.94 19.84 -8.46
N ARG A 21 -2.09 20.87 -8.28
CA ARG A 21 -0.67 20.69 -7.97
C ARG A 21 -0.47 20.01 -6.60
N LEU A 22 -1.30 20.30 -5.60
CA LEU A 22 -1.22 19.63 -4.30
C LEU A 22 -1.59 18.14 -4.39
N GLU A 23 -2.66 17.78 -5.12
CA GLU A 23 -3.02 16.38 -5.34
C GLU A 23 -1.92 15.63 -6.12
N GLU A 24 -1.26 16.29 -7.06
CA GLU A 24 -0.12 15.73 -7.79
C GLU A 24 1.11 15.52 -6.90
N LEU A 25 1.42 16.49 -6.02
CA LEU A 25 2.61 16.45 -5.17
C LEU A 25 2.43 15.62 -3.89
N ALA A 26 1.21 15.55 -3.34
CA ALA A 26 0.90 14.88 -2.09
C ALA A 26 -0.52 14.27 -2.13
N PRO A 27 -0.73 13.23 -2.95
CA PRO A 27 -2.05 12.62 -3.12
C PRO A 27 -2.57 12.05 -1.80
N GLU A 28 -3.86 12.26 -1.50
CA GLU A 28 -4.45 11.66 -0.29
C GLU A 28 -4.38 10.13 -0.32
N ARG A 29 -4.46 9.54 -1.52
CA ARG A 29 -4.48 8.09 -1.72
C ARG A 29 -3.62 7.65 -2.90
N LEU A 30 -2.87 6.58 -2.69
CA LEU A 30 -2.16 5.87 -3.74
C LEU A 30 -2.95 4.65 -4.20
N GLU A 31 -3.03 4.48 -5.52
CA GLU A 31 -3.45 3.21 -6.10
C GLU A 31 -2.29 2.21 -5.98
N VAL A 32 -2.56 1.05 -5.40
CA VAL A 32 -1.59 -0.05 -5.25
C VAL A 32 -1.84 -1.10 -6.33
N PRO A 33 -0.92 -2.05 -6.60
CA PRO A 33 -1.03 -2.99 -7.72
C PRO A 33 -2.34 -3.79 -7.79
N SER A 34 -3.01 -4.03 -6.66
CA SER A 34 -4.33 -4.67 -6.61
C SER A 34 -5.48 -3.83 -7.17
N GLY A 35 -5.25 -2.55 -7.49
CA GLY A 35 -6.24 -1.54 -7.83
C GLY A 35 -6.90 -0.86 -6.62
N SER A 36 -6.50 -1.20 -5.39
CA SER A 36 -7.02 -0.51 -4.20
C SER A 36 -6.43 0.89 -4.06
N ARG A 37 -7.24 1.87 -3.63
CA ARG A 37 -6.78 3.22 -3.30
C ARG A 37 -6.59 3.40 -1.79
N ILE A 38 -5.34 3.34 -1.35
CA ILE A 38 -4.95 3.32 0.07
C ILE A 38 -4.52 4.73 0.49
N ARG A 39 -5.00 5.18 1.66
CA ARG A 39 -4.65 6.49 2.21
C ARG A 39 -3.17 6.54 2.59
N VAL A 40 -2.51 7.64 2.22
CA VAL A 40 -1.14 7.93 2.65
C VAL A 40 -1.20 8.76 3.93
N ASP A 41 -0.41 8.38 4.92
CA ASP A 41 -0.22 9.16 6.13
C ASP A 41 1.02 10.05 5.97
N TYR A 42 0.79 11.36 6.05
CA TYR A 42 1.81 12.41 5.94
C TYR A 42 2.13 13.07 7.28
N ALA A 43 1.84 12.41 8.42
CA ALA A 43 2.21 12.92 9.74
C ALA A 43 3.72 13.25 9.86
N ASP A 44 4.56 12.48 9.16
CA ASP A 44 5.95 12.81 8.87
C ASP A 44 6.11 13.04 7.34
N PRO A 45 6.20 14.30 6.88
CA PRO A 45 6.31 14.61 5.45
C PRO A 45 7.56 14.06 4.77
N GLU A 46 8.64 13.81 5.51
CA GLU A 46 9.87 13.21 4.95
C GLU A 46 9.76 11.70 4.78
N ARG A 47 8.75 11.09 5.43
CA ARG A 47 8.52 9.64 5.46
C ARG A 47 7.02 9.33 5.37
N PRO A 48 6.38 9.64 4.23
CA PRO A 48 4.98 9.29 4.03
C PRO A 48 4.78 7.78 4.19
N VAL A 49 3.73 7.38 4.89
CA VAL A 49 3.46 5.98 5.24
C VAL A 49 2.29 5.43 4.45
N LEU A 50 2.46 4.24 3.89
CA LEU A 50 1.42 3.47 3.23
C LEU A 50 1.18 2.16 3.99
N ALA A 51 0.09 2.11 4.77
CA ALA A 51 -0.34 0.91 5.47
C ALA A 51 -1.22 0.05 4.57
N VAL A 52 -0.65 -1.00 3.98
CA VAL A 52 -1.25 -1.81 2.92
C VAL A 52 -1.12 -3.30 3.20
N LYS A 53 -2.15 -4.09 2.89
CA LYS A 53 -2.07 -5.55 3.00
C LYS A 53 -0.96 -6.08 2.09
N LEU A 54 -0.14 -6.97 2.62
CA LEU A 54 1.01 -7.51 1.91
C LEU A 54 0.63 -8.06 0.52
N GLN A 55 -0.46 -8.83 0.44
CA GLN A 55 -0.87 -9.47 -0.82
C GLN A 55 -1.36 -8.48 -1.90
N GLU A 56 -1.60 -7.22 -1.54
CA GLU A 56 -1.96 -6.16 -2.50
C GLU A 56 -0.74 -5.57 -3.20
N MET A 57 0.47 -5.84 -2.68
CA MET A 57 1.74 -5.36 -3.21
C MET A 57 2.49 -6.41 -4.04
N PHE A 58 1.93 -7.62 -4.21
CA PHE A 58 2.52 -8.62 -5.11
C PHE A 58 2.65 -8.06 -6.53
N GLY A 59 3.67 -8.51 -7.26
CA GLY A 59 3.96 -7.98 -8.59
C GLY A 59 4.67 -6.62 -8.60
N SER A 60 4.80 -5.94 -7.45
CA SER A 60 5.47 -4.64 -7.39
C SER A 60 6.98 -4.78 -7.49
N ALA A 61 7.59 -4.10 -8.47
CA ALA A 61 9.03 -4.09 -8.69
C ALA A 61 9.81 -3.26 -7.64
N GLY A 62 9.14 -2.35 -6.93
CA GLY A 62 9.77 -1.46 -5.96
C GLY A 62 8.76 -0.74 -5.08
N SER A 63 9.27 0.11 -4.18
CA SER A 63 8.42 0.94 -3.32
C SER A 63 7.79 2.07 -4.12
N PRO A 64 6.56 2.48 -3.80
CA PRO A 64 6.00 3.70 -4.34
C PRO A 64 6.76 4.93 -3.82
N SER A 65 6.69 6.02 -4.58
CA SER A 65 7.23 7.33 -4.20
C SER A 65 6.20 8.43 -4.43
N VAL A 66 6.22 9.47 -3.61
CA VAL A 66 5.39 10.67 -3.75
C VAL A 66 6.31 11.87 -3.86
N ALA A 67 6.18 12.68 -4.93
CA ALA A 67 7.04 13.84 -5.20
C ALA A 67 8.56 13.55 -5.05
N GLY A 68 9.00 12.36 -5.45
CA GLY A 68 10.40 11.92 -5.33
C GLY A 68 10.81 11.41 -3.95
N VAL A 69 9.93 11.46 -2.95
CA VAL A 69 10.14 10.91 -1.61
C VAL A 69 9.68 9.45 -1.58
N PRO A 70 10.54 8.49 -1.20
CA PRO A 70 10.13 7.09 -1.02
C PRO A 70 9.07 6.97 0.08
N VAL A 71 8.02 6.21 -0.20
CA VAL A 71 6.96 5.93 0.76
C VAL A 71 7.36 4.73 1.63
N LEU A 72 7.28 4.90 2.95
CA LEU A 72 7.49 3.83 3.90
C LEU A 72 6.27 2.88 3.88
N VAL A 73 6.47 1.67 3.40
CA VAL A 73 5.41 0.67 3.27
C VAL A 73 5.30 -0.12 4.56
N HIS A 74 4.19 0.05 5.26
CA HIS A 74 3.79 -0.81 6.37
C HIS A 74 3.00 -1.99 5.79
N LEU A 75 3.68 -3.10 5.56
CA LEU A 75 3.05 -4.32 5.05
C LEU A 75 2.23 -4.96 6.16
N LEU A 76 0.94 -5.15 5.90
CA LEU A 76 -0.03 -5.66 6.87
C LEU A 76 -0.41 -7.11 6.58
N SER A 77 -0.68 -7.87 7.63
CA SER A 77 -1.38 -9.14 7.54
C SER A 77 -2.84 -8.95 7.08
N PRO A 78 -3.56 -10.03 6.72
CA PRO A 78 -5.00 -9.94 6.43
C PRO A 78 -5.84 -9.33 7.55
N ALA A 79 -5.39 -9.44 8.80
CA ALA A 79 -6.04 -8.87 9.98
C ALA A 79 -5.62 -7.42 10.28
N GLY A 80 -4.84 -6.78 9.39
CA GLY A 80 -4.42 -5.38 9.53
C GLY A 80 -3.25 -5.16 10.50
N ARG A 81 -2.56 -6.22 10.94
CA ARG A 81 -1.39 -6.09 11.82
C ARG A 81 -0.12 -5.90 10.99
N PRO A 82 0.77 -4.96 11.33
CA PRO A 82 2.07 -4.84 10.66
C PRO A 82 2.89 -6.13 10.79
N VAL A 83 3.46 -6.57 9.67
CA VAL A 83 4.33 -7.76 9.59
C VAL A 83 5.71 -7.43 9.05
N ALA A 84 5.84 -6.32 8.35
CA ALA A 84 7.10 -5.74 7.92
C ALA A 84 6.92 -4.24 7.66
N VAL A 85 8.00 -3.49 7.80
CA VAL A 85 8.08 -2.07 7.47
C VAL A 85 9.29 -1.89 6.57
N THR A 86 9.11 -1.32 5.38
CA THR A 86 10.21 -1.16 4.42
C THR A 86 10.04 0.08 3.55
N ALA A 87 11.13 0.79 3.27
CA ALA A 87 11.21 1.80 2.21
C ALA A 87 11.78 1.21 0.91
N ASP A 88 12.26 -0.04 0.93
CA ASP A 88 12.76 -0.79 -0.21
C ASP A 88 12.03 -2.13 -0.32
N LEU A 89 10.94 -2.11 -1.08
CA LEU A 89 10.08 -3.27 -1.29
C LEU A 89 10.78 -4.35 -2.13
N ALA A 90 11.67 -3.95 -3.05
CA ALA A 90 12.41 -4.89 -3.89
C ALA A 90 13.34 -5.77 -3.06
N SER A 91 14.11 -5.16 -2.15
CA SER A 91 14.96 -5.89 -1.20
C SER A 91 14.11 -6.72 -0.22
N PHE A 92 12.96 -6.21 0.23
CA PHE A 92 12.04 -6.99 1.05
C PHE A 92 11.58 -8.28 0.34
N TRP A 93 11.23 -8.22 -0.95
CA TRP A 93 10.83 -9.42 -1.70
C TRP A 93 11.93 -10.46 -1.81
N ARG A 94 13.17 -10.03 -2.07
CA ARG A 94 14.32 -10.94 -2.18
C ARG A 94 14.68 -11.60 -0.86
N ASP A 95 14.70 -10.81 0.22
CA ASP A 95 15.38 -11.22 1.46
C ASP A 95 14.42 -11.42 2.63
N GLY A 96 13.43 -10.54 2.80
CA GLY A 96 12.54 -10.50 3.97
C GLY A 96 11.28 -11.37 3.84
N TYR A 97 10.72 -11.48 2.64
CA TYR A 97 9.41 -12.09 2.42
C TYR A 97 9.36 -13.56 2.82
N ARG A 98 10.43 -14.33 2.61
CA ARG A 98 10.46 -15.76 2.91
C ARG A 98 10.10 -16.06 4.38
N GLY A 99 10.62 -15.27 5.31
CA GLY A 99 10.31 -15.40 6.74
C GLY A 99 8.87 -15.03 7.05
N VAL A 100 8.42 -13.87 6.56
CA VAL A 100 7.05 -13.38 6.74
C VAL A 100 6.03 -14.36 6.16
N ARG A 101 6.29 -14.89 4.97
CA ARG A 101 5.47 -15.92 4.32
C ARG A 101 5.32 -17.17 5.17
N ALA A 102 6.40 -17.64 5.80
CA ALA A 102 6.37 -18.85 6.61
C ALA A 102 5.42 -18.73 7.80
N GLU A 103 5.37 -17.55 8.43
CA GLU A 103 4.41 -17.24 9.49
C GLU A 103 2.98 -17.08 8.95
N LEU A 104 2.81 -16.24 7.91
CA LEU A 104 1.48 -15.87 7.42
C LEU A 104 0.73 -17.03 6.80
N ARG A 105 1.41 -17.96 6.13
CA ARG A 105 0.76 -19.16 5.58
C ARG A 105 0.17 -20.07 6.67
N GLY A 106 0.78 -20.09 7.85
CA GLY A 106 0.26 -20.85 9.00
C GLY A 106 -0.93 -20.15 9.66
N ARG A 107 -0.83 -18.84 9.90
CA ARG A 107 -1.89 -18.04 10.56
C ARG A 107 -3.09 -17.75 9.66
N TYR A 108 -2.86 -17.61 8.35
CA TYR A 108 -3.85 -17.16 7.37
C TYR A 108 -3.88 -18.06 6.11
N PRO A 109 -4.19 -19.37 6.23
CA PRO A 109 -4.06 -20.33 5.12
C PRO A 109 -5.04 -20.09 3.96
N ARG A 110 -6.08 -19.26 4.15
CA ARG A 110 -7.06 -18.92 3.11
C ARG A 110 -6.60 -17.82 2.14
N HIS A 111 -5.46 -17.19 2.40
CA HIS A 111 -4.90 -16.10 1.59
C HIS A 111 -3.77 -16.60 0.66
N PRO A 112 -3.49 -15.89 -0.44
CA PRO A 112 -2.41 -16.25 -1.35
C PRO A 112 -1.04 -15.92 -0.74
N TRP A 113 -0.16 -16.92 -0.68
CA TRP A 113 1.22 -16.79 -0.21
C TRP A 113 2.18 -17.43 -1.22
N PRO A 114 2.34 -16.82 -2.41
CA PRO A 114 3.16 -17.36 -3.49
C PRO A 114 4.62 -17.56 -3.06
N GLU A 115 5.36 -18.42 -3.74
CA GLU A 115 6.80 -18.54 -3.50
C GLU A 115 7.57 -17.37 -4.11
N ASP A 116 7.14 -16.94 -5.30
CA ASP A 116 7.63 -15.74 -5.97
C ASP A 116 6.61 -14.59 -5.80
N PRO A 117 6.82 -13.65 -4.87
CA PRO A 117 5.93 -12.51 -4.66
C PRO A 117 6.09 -11.44 -5.75
N ALA A 118 7.23 -11.40 -6.46
CA ALA A 118 7.56 -10.34 -7.40
C ALA A 118 6.85 -10.52 -8.75
N THR A 119 6.40 -11.74 -9.07
CA THR A 119 5.64 -12.04 -10.29
C THR A 119 4.18 -12.43 -10.02
N ALA A 120 3.79 -12.56 -8.76
CA ALA A 120 2.44 -12.96 -8.39
C ALA A 120 1.40 -11.86 -8.65
N VAL A 121 0.19 -12.29 -9.01
CA VAL A 121 -0.95 -11.39 -9.24
C VAL A 121 -1.36 -10.72 -7.91
N PRO A 122 -1.38 -9.39 -7.82
CA PRO A 122 -1.81 -8.68 -6.63
C PRO A 122 -3.31 -8.84 -6.39
N THR A 123 -3.70 -8.87 -5.12
CA THR A 123 -5.11 -9.01 -4.76
C THR A 123 -5.39 -8.58 -3.34
N ARG A 124 -6.60 -8.10 -3.07
CA ARG A 124 -7.10 -7.85 -1.70
C ARG A 124 -7.87 -9.04 -1.12
N HIS A 125 -8.01 -10.12 -1.88
CA HIS A 125 -8.96 -11.20 -1.64
C HIS A 125 -8.30 -12.50 -1.14
N THR A 126 -9.14 -13.47 -0.78
CA THR A 126 -8.74 -14.84 -0.42
C THR A 126 -8.67 -15.74 -1.64
N ASN A 127 -7.97 -16.87 -1.54
CA ASN A 127 -7.86 -17.87 -2.62
C ASN A 127 -9.24 -18.35 -3.12
N ALA A 128 -10.20 -18.50 -2.22
CA ALA A 128 -11.56 -18.92 -2.58
C ALA A 128 -12.28 -17.90 -3.47
N ARG A 129 -12.03 -16.60 -3.27
CA ARG A 129 -12.63 -15.55 -4.08
C ARG A 129 -11.92 -15.41 -5.42
N LEU A 130 -10.59 -15.49 -5.45
CA LEU A 130 -9.80 -15.48 -6.69
C LEU A 130 -10.24 -16.57 -7.68
N ARG A 131 -10.48 -17.80 -7.18
CA ARG A 131 -10.94 -18.91 -8.03
C ARG A 131 -12.32 -18.70 -8.67
N ARG A 132 -13.18 -17.85 -8.07
CA ARG A 132 -14.50 -17.53 -8.64
C ARG A 132 -14.45 -16.39 -9.65
N GLU A 133 -13.43 -15.54 -9.56
CA GLU A 133 -13.27 -14.38 -10.44
C GLU A 133 -12.42 -14.72 -11.69
N GLY A 134 -11.62 -15.80 -11.64
CA GLY A 134 -10.78 -16.27 -12.74
C GLY A 134 -11.32 -17.49 -13.52
N GLY A 135 -12.55 -17.93 -13.25
CA GLY A 135 -13.25 -18.96 -14.04
C GLY A 135 -14.48 -18.34 -14.68
#